data_AF-A0A7S0EX39-F1
#
_entry.id   AF-A0A7S0EX39-F1
#
_cell.length_a   1.000
_cell.length_b   1.000
_cell.length_c   1.000
_cell.angle_alpha   90.00
_cell.angle_beta   90.00
_cell.angle_gamma   90.00
#
_symmetry.space_group_name_H-M   'P 1'
#
loop_
_entity.id
_entity.type
_entity.pdbx_description
1 polymer ?
#
loop_
_entity_poly.entity_id
_entity_poly.type
_entity_poly.pdbx_seq_one_letter_code
_entity_poly.pdbx_strand_id
1 'polypeptide(L)'
;SYRVIFTATKSGTYDVSVVFGASGVHNSPYRLSVQPARRHLINSPTTGLALTLSSAGILSSITITVRDRHDNWQPDPSVAIAGIKILASDSINSTDFVSTNQQTLQSGDKPAFADQLSYIGDISLRGTQIATPTTLDNPRLILRYIITRSGRYSLLVGGSATSHESSVLGSPFSLAIHPAPACAVTSSVMGSALSIATAGIQGTYTIQARDMYGNERNWEYGDNFVAVVRQYYGYENGTDAVLHQYRNIECSTLSPPGFVCDSWMTYNSDWTTVGGRDKHPVVVDQADGTYTVSYTATRSGNNYIWTSLAVAGGLQATYYMGSTNNVSDSILFGLTGTSRVVQSDTTIDFSVTDVAPTPIAGQTTWAARWTGMVLPSVSEVYTFYFGGNVSSTDKMERVKLWVDNSLIIQQWSSLASTTAPSGSIALEKGVYYEIQCAAKTATASSSATSKFQLKWSSFSHEESVISSSRLFFSHHVGSSPLQVYVEQNMTCASKSRVYKSGLSIATAGVTASFTVQSRDAFDNKRLFNFSDNQRQFEWAILANATLPNSSLISQNSDYDGGSVVSLGTVQYVRNGGYQVNYTLTDSENYHLRGRILS
;
A
#
# COMPACT_ATOMS: atom_id res chain seq x y z
N SER A 1 -62.82 -59.83 -11.20
CA SER A 1 -61.83 -58.96 -10.55
C SER A 1 -61.93 -57.58 -11.17
N TYR A 2 -61.85 -56.51 -10.38
CA TYR A 2 -61.82 -55.14 -10.88
C TYR A 2 -60.38 -54.63 -10.83
N ARG A 3 -59.89 -54.05 -11.94
CA ARG A 3 -58.58 -53.39 -12.00
C ARG A 3 -58.79 -51.88 -11.93
N VAL A 4 -58.24 -51.24 -10.90
CA VAL A 4 -58.26 -49.78 -10.75
C VAL A 4 -56.85 -49.26 -11.02
N ILE A 5 -56.73 -48.25 -11.88
CA ILE A 5 -55.46 -47.60 -12.22
C ILE A 5 -55.63 -46.11 -11.97
N PHE A 6 -54.72 -45.52 -11.21
CA PHE A 6 -54.63 -44.08 -11.00
C PHE A 6 -53.17 -43.64 -11.05
N THR A 7 -52.94 -42.36 -11.33
CA THR A 7 -51.61 -41.76 -11.32
C THR A 7 -51.63 -40.59 -10.34
N ALA A 8 -50.92 -40.75 -9.23
CA ALA A 8 -50.73 -39.66 -8.28
C ALA A 8 -49.58 -38.75 -8.78
N THR A 9 -49.88 -37.46 -8.97
CA THR A 9 -48.91 -36.46 -9.43
C THR A 9 -48.39 -35.58 -8.30
N LYS A 10 -49.02 -35.63 -7.13
CA LYS A 10 -48.58 -34.93 -5.92
C LYS A 10 -48.06 -35.95 -4.91
N SER A 11 -46.90 -35.67 -4.34
CA SER A 11 -46.33 -36.48 -3.27
C SER A 11 -47.04 -36.16 -1.95
N GLY A 12 -47.24 -37.17 -1.12
CA GLY A 12 -47.90 -37.01 0.17
C GLY A 12 -48.58 -38.29 0.63
N THR A 13 -49.28 -38.20 1.76
CA THR A 13 -50.08 -39.30 2.29
C THR A 13 -51.52 -39.14 1.85
N TYR A 14 -52.07 -40.19 1.27
CA TYR A 14 -53.44 -40.28 0.77
C TYR A 14 -54.15 -41.42 1.46
N ASP A 15 -55.42 -41.25 1.81
CA ASP A 15 -56.26 -42.35 2.28
C ASP A 15 -57.19 -42.76 1.13
N VAL A 16 -57.05 -44.01 0.68
CA VAL A 16 -57.83 -44.57 -0.41
C VAL A 16 -58.96 -45.41 0.18
N SER A 17 -60.17 -44.85 0.15
CA SER A 17 -61.37 -45.54 0.60
C SER A 17 -61.95 -46.40 -0.53
N VAL A 18 -62.13 -47.69 -0.27
CA VAL A 18 -62.83 -48.61 -1.16
C VAL A 18 -64.12 -49.05 -0.47
N VAL A 19 -65.27 -48.73 -1.06
CA VAL A 19 -66.59 -48.97 -0.48
C VAL A 19 -67.43 -49.89 -1.38
N PHE A 20 -68.28 -50.71 -0.77
CA PHE A 20 -69.31 -51.48 -1.44
C PHE A 20 -70.67 -51.16 -0.81
N GLY A 21 -71.57 -50.52 -1.55
CA GLY A 21 -72.78 -49.92 -0.97
C GLY A 21 -72.43 -48.75 -0.06
N ALA A 22 -72.87 -48.79 1.21
CA ALA A 22 -72.59 -47.78 2.23
C ALA A 22 -71.44 -48.15 3.20
N SER A 23 -70.80 -49.32 3.02
CA SER A 23 -69.77 -49.85 3.93
C SER A 23 -68.41 -49.97 3.25
N GLY A 24 -67.34 -49.64 3.99
CA GLY A 24 -65.96 -49.89 3.55
C GLY A 24 -65.68 -51.39 3.44
N VAL A 25 -64.86 -51.78 2.46
CA VAL A 25 -64.31 -53.15 2.42
C VAL A 25 -63.30 -53.34 3.55
N HIS A 26 -62.95 -54.59 3.88
CA HIS A 26 -62.03 -54.90 4.97
C HIS A 26 -60.70 -54.12 4.85
N ASN A 27 -60.31 -53.42 5.93
CA ASN A 27 -59.13 -52.54 6.03
C ASN A 27 -59.18 -51.26 5.19
N SER A 28 -60.33 -50.90 4.61
CA SER A 28 -60.54 -49.56 4.05
C SER A 28 -60.80 -48.54 5.17
N PRO A 29 -60.19 -47.34 5.14
CA PRO A 29 -59.33 -46.81 4.09
C PRO A 29 -57.89 -47.35 4.12
N TYR A 30 -57.31 -47.53 2.94
CA TYR A 30 -55.90 -47.88 2.78
C TYR A 30 -55.05 -46.62 2.73
N ARG A 31 -54.08 -46.51 3.64
CA ARG A 31 -53.12 -45.42 3.63
C ARG A 31 -52.05 -45.65 2.57
N LEU A 32 -51.98 -44.74 1.60
CA LEU A 32 -50.99 -44.70 0.52
C LEU A 32 -50.00 -43.56 0.78
N SER A 33 -48.71 -43.87 0.75
CA SER A 33 -47.65 -42.86 0.69
C SER A 33 -47.16 -42.72 -0.75
N VAL A 34 -47.36 -41.56 -1.36
CA VAL A 34 -46.86 -41.24 -2.70
C VAL A 34 -45.55 -40.48 -2.55
N GLN A 35 -44.48 -41.09 -3.04
CA GLN A 35 -43.16 -40.46 -3.08
C GLN A 35 -43.02 -39.52 -4.29
N PRO A 36 -42.25 -38.43 -4.19
CA PRO A 36 -41.92 -37.58 -5.33
C PRO A 36 -41.17 -38.38 -6.40
N ALA A 37 -41.42 -38.05 -7.67
CA ALA A 37 -40.73 -38.66 -8.81
C ALA A 37 -39.24 -38.23 -8.84
N ARG A 38 -38.41 -38.90 -9.64
CA ARG A 38 -36.98 -38.53 -9.80
C ARG A 38 -36.83 -37.02 -10.04
N ARG A 39 -35.79 -36.44 -9.41
CA ARG A 39 -35.43 -35.01 -9.53
C ARG A 39 -35.45 -34.52 -10.99
N HIS A 40 -35.80 -33.26 -11.16
CA HIS A 40 -35.91 -32.58 -12.43
C HIS A 40 -35.33 -31.16 -12.30
N LEU A 41 -34.08 -30.97 -12.70
CA LEU A 41 -33.36 -29.71 -12.50
C LEU A 41 -34.00 -28.54 -13.25
N ILE A 42 -34.58 -28.76 -14.42
CA ILE A 42 -35.32 -27.73 -15.17
C ILE A 42 -36.51 -27.17 -14.38
N ASN A 43 -37.09 -27.93 -13.44
CA ASN A 43 -38.16 -27.42 -12.57
C ASN A 43 -37.63 -26.92 -11.22
N SER A 44 -36.33 -27.02 -10.98
CA SER A 44 -35.69 -26.67 -9.70
C SER A 44 -35.20 -25.22 -9.74
N PRO A 45 -35.89 -24.27 -9.08
CA PRO A 45 -35.45 -22.87 -9.07
C PRO A 45 -34.17 -22.70 -8.26
N THR A 46 -33.33 -21.77 -8.70
CA THR A 46 -32.07 -21.41 -8.03
C THR A 46 -32.14 -19.97 -7.55
N THR A 47 -31.71 -19.72 -6.31
CA THR A 47 -31.71 -18.40 -5.69
C THR A 47 -30.35 -18.09 -5.06
N GLY A 48 -30.05 -16.80 -4.90
CA GLY A 48 -28.81 -16.30 -4.31
C GLY A 48 -28.25 -15.10 -5.09
N LEU A 49 -27.74 -14.09 -4.39
CA LEU A 49 -27.17 -12.89 -5.02
C LEU A 49 -25.98 -13.23 -5.92
N ALA A 50 -25.23 -14.27 -5.54
CA ALA A 50 -24.10 -14.81 -6.28
C ALA A 50 -24.45 -15.29 -7.70
N LEU A 51 -25.73 -15.48 -8.06
CA LEU A 51 -26.12 -15.77 -9.44
C LEU A 51 -25.89 -14.59 -10.39
N THR A 52 -25.89 -13.37 -9.84
CA THR A 52 -25.84 -12.12 -10.62
C THR A 52 -24.63 -11.27 -10.29
N LEU A 53 -24.15 -11.31 -9.04
CA LEU A 53 -23.11 -10.42 -8.55
C LEU A 53 -22.25 -11.13 -7.50
N SER A 54 -20.94 -11.07 -7.66
CA SER A 54 -19.98 -11.46 -6.62
C SER A 54 -18.66 -10.70 -6.78
N SER A 55 -17.69 -10.93 -5.91
CA SER A 55 -16.35 -10.38 -5.98
C SER A 55 -15.31 -11.48 -6.10
N ALA A 56 -14.21 -11.18 -6.79
CA ALA A 56 -13.14 -12.11 -7.03
C ALA A 56 -12.59 -12.67 -5.70
N GLY A 57 -12.43 -14.00 -5.64
CA GLY A 57 -11.90 -14.69 -4.46
C GLY A 57 -12.87 -14.92 -3.31
N ILE A 58 -14.07 -14.32 -3.33
CA ILE A 58 -15.06 -14.53 -2.28
C ILE A 58 -15.79 -15.87 -2.49
N LEU A 59 -15.92 -16.63 -1.40
CA LEU A 59 -16.73 -17.85 -1.37
C LEU A 59 -18.20 -17.51 -1.57
N SER A 60 -18.67 -17.74 -2.79
CA SER A 60 -20.03 -17.46 -3.24
C SER A 60 -20.92 -18.67 -3.00
N SER A 61 -22.18 -18.46 -2.62
CA SER A 61 -23.13 -19.55 -2.41
C SER A 61 -24.45 -19.31 -3.15
N ILE A 62 -25.01 -20.39 -3.71
CA ILE A 62 -26.31 -20.40 -4.36
C ILE A 62 -27.14 -21.57 -3.80
N THR A 63 -28.44 -21.39 -3.75
CA THR A 63 -29.38 -22.39 -3.21
C THR A 63 -30.30 -22.87 -4.31
N ILE A 64 -30.31 -24.17 -4.55
CA ILE A 64 -31.23 -24.84 -5.46
C ILE A 64 -32.35 -25.46 -4.63
N THR A 65 -33.58 -25.12 -4.93
CA THR A 65 -34.75 -25.82 -4.38
C THR A 65 -35.06 -26.98 -5.30
N VAL A 66 -34.73 -28.20 -4.88
CA VAL A 66 -34.80 -29.36 -5.77
C VAL A 66 -36.23 -29.87 -5.90
N ARG A 67 -36.68 -30.01 -7.15
CA ARG A 67 -38.02 -30.45 -7.50
C ARG A 67 -38.01 -31.67 -8.40
N ASP A 68 -39.14 -32.36 -8.48
CA ASP A 68 -39.39 -33.41 -9.46
C ASP A 68 -40.11 -32.88 -10.72
N ARG A 69 -40.40 -33.78 -11.66
CA ARG A 69 -41.09 -33.46 -12.92
C ARG A 69 -42.53 -32.93 -12.74
N HIS A 70 -43.14 -33.11 -11.56
CA HIS A 70 -44.51 -32.70 -11.22
C HIS A 70 -44.55 -31.57 -10.18
N ASP A 71 -43.42 -30.88 -10.01
CA ASP A 71 -43.25 -29.74 -9.10
C ASP A 71 -43.37 -30.12 -7.61
N ASN A 72 -43.20 -31.41 -7.28
CA ASN A 72 -43.06 -31.84 -5.90
C ASN A 72 -41.64 -31.63 -5.43
N TRP A 73 -41.46 -31.42 -4.13
CA TRP A 73 -40.12 -31.30 -3.56
C TRP A 73 -39.43 -32.65 -3.58
N GLN A 74 -38.17 -32.67 -4.01
CA GLN A 74 -37.39 -33.88 -4.14
C GLN A 74 -36.27 -33.88 -3.09
N PRO A 75 -36.48 -34.55 -1.95
CA PRO A 75 -35.54 -34.56 -0.83
C PRO A 75 -34.45 -35.63 -0.91
N ASP A 76 -34.39 -36.40 -1.99
CA ASP A 76 -33.40 -37.47 -2.14
C ASP A 76 -31.95 -36.94 -1.97
N PRO A 77 -31.22 -37.37 -0.92
CA PRO A 77 -29.85 -36.93 -0.67
C PRO A 77 -28.86 -37.39 -1.76
N SER A 78 -29.25 -38.32 -2.66
CA SER A 78 -28.47 -38.69 -3.85
C SER A 78 -28.24 -37.53 -4.83
N VAL A 79 -29.04 -36.45 -4.72
CA VAL A 79 -28.81 -35.15 -5.38
C VAL A 79 -27.37 -34.66 -5.18
N ALA A 80 -26.79 -34.83 -3.99
CA ALA A 80 -25.44 -34.39 -3.68
C ALA A 80 -24.35 -35.21 -4.42
N ILE A 81 -24.71 -36.41 -4.88
CA ILE A 81 -23.82 -37.36 -5.57
C ILE A 81 -23.99 -37.23 -7.10
N ALA A 82 -25.00 -36.49 -7.57
CA ALA A 82 -25.34 -36.29 -8.99
C ALA A 82 -24.33 -35.43 -9.78
N GLY A 83 -23.23 -35.00 -9.16
CA GLY A 83 -22.18 -34.28 -9.86
C GLY A 83 -22.62 -32.94 -10.45
N ILE A 84 -23.60 -32.25 -9.85
CA ILE A 84 -24.04 -30.93 -10.29
C ILE A 84 -22.82 -29.99 -10.29
N LYS A 85 -22.53 -29.40 -11.45
CA LYS A 85 -21.40 -28.52 -11.68
C LYS A 85 -21.85 -27.09 -11.89
N ILE A 86 -21.01 -26.19 -11.41
CA ILE A 86 -21.00 -24.79 -11.79
C ILE A 86 -19.91 -24.62 -12.84
N LEU A 87 -20.22 -23.92 -13.92
CA LEU A 87 -19.28 -23.55 -14.97
C LEU A 87 -19.50 -22.08 -15.32
N ALA A 88 -18.44 -21.29 -15.38
CA ALA A 88 -18.50 -19.91 -15.84
C ALA A 88 -17.80 -19.83 -17.20
N SER A 89 -18.51 -19.34 -18.20
CA SER A 89 -17.95 -19.01 -19.52
C SER A 89 -17.91 -17.51 -19.70
N ASP A 90 -16.86 -16.99 -20.34
CA ASP A 90 -16.77 -15.56 -20.63
C ASP A 90 -17.97 -15.11 -21.48
N SER A 91 -18.61 -14.01 -21.09
CA SER A 91 -19.78 -13.50 -21.80
C SER A 91 -19.47 -12.99 -23.21
N ILE A 92 -18.20 -12.65 -23.49
CA ILE A 92 -17.74 -12.16 -24.79
C ILE A 92 -17.18 -13.33 -25.63
N ASN A 93 -16.44 -14.24 -25.00
CA ASN A 93 -15.84 -15.42 -25.64
C ASN A 93 -16.37 -16.70 -24.99
N SER A 94 -17.49 -17.23 -25.48
CA SER A 94 -18.17 -18.40 -24.88
C SER A 94 -17.35 -19.71 -24.91
N THR A 95 -16.22 -19.75 -25.59
CA THR A 95 -15.27 -20.87 -25.62
C THR A 95 -14.27 -20.84 -24.46
N ASP A 96 -14.09 -19.68 -23.82
CA ASP A 96 -13.17 -19.50 -22.71
C ASP A 96 -13.91 -19.73 -21.39
N PHE A 97 -13.68 -20.92 -20.82
CA PHE A 97 -14.17 -21.24 -19.48
C PHE A 97 -13.21 -20.72 -18.42
N VAL A 98 -13.76 -20.13 -17.37
CA VAL A 98 -13.00 -19.75 -16.18
C VAL A 98 -13.10 -20.86 -15.14
N SER A 99 -11.99 -21.12 -14.46
CA SER A 99 -11.96 -22.05 -13.34
C SER A 99 -12.92 -21.59 -12.25
N THR A 100 -14.00 -22.34 -12.07
CA THR A 100 -14.93 -22.21 -10.97
C THR A 100 -14.53 -23.23 -9.91
N ASN A 101 -13.85 -22.79 -8.84
CA ASN A 101 -13.44 -23.67 -7.75
C ASN A 101 -14.65 -24.00 -6.87
N GLN A 102 -15.48 -24.93 -7.35
CA GLN A 102 -16.66 -25.43 -6.64
C GLN A 102 -16.22 -26.26 -5.43
N GLN A 103 -16.69 -25.86 -4.25
CA GLN A 103 -16.36 -26.54 -3.00
C GLN A 103 -17.12 -27.86 -2.87
N THR A 104 -16.51 -28.81 -2.17
CA THR A 104 -17.16 -30.06 -1.76
C THR A 104 -18.36 -29.76 -0.85
N LEU A 105 -19.47 -30.44 -1.07
CA LEU A 105 -20.68 -30.29 -0.27
C LEU A 105 -20.45 -30.72 1.18
N GLN A 106 -20.72 -29.81 2.12
CA GLN A 106 -20.74 -30.08 3.55
C GLN A 106 -22.05 -30.77 3.96
N SER A 107 -22.11 -31.32 5.18
CA SER A 107 -23.30 -32.03 5.67
C SER A 107 -24.57 -31.16 5.62
N GLY A 108 -24.46 -29.87 5.98
CA GLY A 108 -25.57 -28.91 5.96
C GLY A 108 -25.92 -28.34 4.58
N ASP A 109 -25.14 -28.65 3.54
CA ASP A 109 -25.42 -28.21 2.16
C ASP A 109 -26.33 -29.18 1.42
N LYS A 110 -26.41 -30.41 1.93
CA LYS A 110 -27.18 -31.49 1.35
C LYS A 110 -28.61 -31.38 1.84
N PRO A 111 -29.61 -31.62 0.98
CA PRO A 111 -30.99 -31.76 1.42
C PRO A 111 -31.12 -32.77 2.58
N ALA A 112 -31.76 -32.36 3.67
CA ALA A 112 -31.98 -33.21 4.86
C ALA A 112 -33.37 -32.93 5.46
N PHE A 113 -33.87 -33.87 6.27
CA PHE A 113 -35.10 -33.73 7.07
C PHE A 113 -34.85 -34.05 8.54
N ALA A 114 -35.66 -33.45 9.42
CA ALA A 114 -35.66 -33.68 10.86
C ALA A 114 -36.47 -34.91 11.32
N ASP A 115 -37.53 -35.33 10.58
CA ASP A 115 -38.48 -36.35 11.06
C ASP A 115 -38.12 -37.80 10.69
N GLN A 116 -38.28 -38.72 11.65
CA GLN A 116 -37.91 -40.14 11.57
C GLN A 116 -39.08 -41.12 11.49
N LEU A 117 -39.52 -41.53 10.28
CA LEU A 117 -40.37 -42.73 10.10
C LEU A 117 -40.08 -43.52 8.80
N SER A 118 -40.57 -44.77 8.80
CA SER A 118 -40.13 -45.96 8.05
C SER A 118 -40.18 -45.92 6.52
N TYR A 119 -39.01 -46.05 5.91
CA TYR A 119 -38.75 -46.41 4.51
C TYR A 119 -39.09 -47.89 4.21
N ILE A 120 -39.76 -48.18 3.08
CA ILE A 120 -39.96 -49.52 2.53
C ILE A 120 -39.18 -49.61 1.20
N GLY A 121 -37.99 -50.21 1.24
CA GLY A 121 -37.05 -50.39 0.13
C GLY A 121 -35.71 -50.95 0.62
N ASP A 122 -34.66 -50.96 -0.22
CA ASP A 122 -33.30 -51.41 0.17
C ASP A 122 -32.79 -50.65 1.41
N ILE A 123 -32.60 -51.37 2.51
CA ILE A 123 -32.28 -50.84 3.83
C ILE A 123 -30.97 -50.04 3.89
N SER A 124 -30.10 -50.18 2.88
CA SER A 124 -28.84 -49.44 2.75
C SER A 124 -29.01 -47.99 2.25
N LEU A 125 -30.20 -47.64 1.73
CA LEU A 125 -30.54 -46.31 1.17
C LEU A 125 -31.56 -45.54 2.01
N ARG A 126 -31.70 -45.85 3.31
CA ARG A 126 -32.66 -45.17 4.19
C ARG A 126 -32.35 -43.68 4.34
N GLY A 127 -32.99 -42.87 3.50
CA GLY A 127 -33.33 -41.48 3.75
C GLY A 127 -34.74 -41.39 4.32
N THR A 128 -34.91 -40.60 5.36
CA THR A 128 -36.16 -40.37 6.07
C THR A 128 -37.14 -39.60 5.19
N GLN A 129 -38.36 -40.11 5.02
CA GLN A 129 -39.35 -39.45 4.19
C GLN A 129 -40.76 -39.81 4.68
N ILE A 130 -41.42 -38.91 5.43
CA ILE A 130 -42.79 -38.40 5.19
C ILE A 130 -42.97 -37.15 6.09
N ALA A 131 -43.04 -35.96 5.49
CA ALA A 131 -43.90 -34.90 6.01
C ALA A 131 -44.34 -34.05 4.82
N THR A 132 -45.63 -33.72 4.75
CA THR A 132 -46.04 -32.51 4.04
C THR A 132 -45.25 -31.37 4.66
N PRO A 133 -44.40 -30.70 3.89
CA PRO A 133 -43.55 -29.70 4.48
C PRO A 133 -44.42 -28.57 5.01
N THR A 134 -44.37 -28.34 6.32
CA THR A 134 -44.89 -27.14 6.97
C THR A 134 -43.95 -25.98 6.67
N THR A 135 -43.83 -25.61 5.40
CA THR A 135 -43.27 -24.35 4.86
C THR A 135 -41.87 -23.87 5.29
N LEU A 136 -41.16 -24.50 6.24
CA LEU A 136 -39.90 -23.96 6.79
C LEU A 136 -38.64 -24.79 6.46
N ASP A 137 -38.74 -26.11 6.31
CA ASP A 137 -37.58 -26.98 6.00
C ASP A 137 -37.69 -27.59 4.59
N ASN A 138 -37.44 -26.75 3.58
CA ASN A 138 -37.43 -27.18 2.18
C ASN A 138 -36.09 -27.89 1.87
N PRO A 139 -36.07 -28.97 1.06
CA PRO A 139 -34.83 -29.58 0.61
C PRO A 139 -34.03 -28.60 -0.27
N ARG A 140 -33.07 -27.93 0.35
CA ARG A 140 -32.17 -26.96 -0.27
C ARG A 140 -30.84 -27.63 -0.53
N LEU A 141 -30.39 -27.59 -1.79
CA LEU A 141 -29.02 -27.90 -2.14
C LEU A 141 -28.23 -26.60 -2.20
N ILE A 142 -27.22 -26.45 -1.35
CA ILE A 142 -26.35 -25.27 -1.35
C ILE A 142 -25.08 -25.61 -2.12
N LEU A 143 -24.83 -24.89 -3.22
CA LEU A 143 -23.56 -24.98 -3.94
C LEU A 143 -22.70 -23.77 -3.57
N ARG A 144 -21.41 -24.00 -3.30
CA ARG A 144 -20.45 -22.93 -3.09
C ARG A 144 -19.34 -22.97 -4.12
N TYR A 145 -18.89 -21.80 -4.58
CA TYR A 145 -17.82 -21.69 -5.55
C TYR A 145 -17.01 -20.40 -5.35
N ILE A 146 -15.80 -20.40 -5.88
CA ILE A 146 -14.93 -19.23 -5.96
C ILE A 146 -14.53 -19.01 -7.42
N ILE A 147 -14.62 -17.77 -7.88
CA ILE A 147 -14.04 -17.29 -9.15
C ILE A 147 -13.03 -16.20 -8.79
N THR A 148 -11.81 -16.28 -9.33
CA THR A 148 -10.74 -15.32 -9.01
C THR A 148 -10.51 -14.29 -10.11
N ARG A 149 -11.09 -14.46 -11.30
CA ARG A 149 -10.97 -13.50 -12.41
C ARG A 149 -12.19 -12.59 -12.45
N SER A 150 -11.99 -11.28 -12.39
CA SER A 150 -13.09 -10.31 -12.56
C SER A 150 -13.62 -10.33 -13.99
N GLY A 151 -14.86 -9.86 -14.20
CA GLY A 151 -15.48 -9.81 -15.51
C GLY A 151 -16.95 -10.23 -15.51
N ARG A 152 -17.53 -10.28 -16.72
CA ARG A 152 -18.91 -10.73 -16.93
C ARG A 152 -18.92 -12.14 -17.51
N TYR A 153 -19.69 -13.01 -16.88
CA TYR A 153 -19.75 -14.44 -17.16
C TYR A 153 -21.19 -14.90 -17.40
N SER A 154 -21.31 -15.92 -18.24
CA SER A 154 -22.50 -16.75 -18.35
C SER A 154 -22.32 -17.96 -17.43
N LEU A 155 -23.03 -17.96 -16.28
CA LEU A 155 -22.94 -18.96 -15.23
C LEU A 155 -23.91 -20.11 -15.50
N LEU A 156 -23.36 -21.25 -15.89
CA LEU A 156 -24.06 -22.50 -16.11
C LEU A 156 -24.11 -23.28 -14.80
N VAL A 157 -25.30 -23.73 -14.42
CA VAL A 157 -25.52 -24.57 -13.24
C VAL A 157 -26.37 -25.75 -13.69
N GLY A 158 -25.84 -26.96 -13.59
CA GLY A 158 -26.52 -28.13 -14.14
C GLY A 158 -25.81 -29.44 -13.87
N GLY A 159 -26.43 -30.53 -14.32
CA GLY A 159 -25.82 -31.85 -14.31
C GLY A 159 -24.60 -31.95 -15.22
N SER A 160 -23.70 -32.88 -14.92
CA SER A 160 -22.64 -33.28 -15.84
C SER A 160 -23.18 -34.25 -16.89
N ALA A 161 -22.44 -34.43 -17.99
CA ALA A 161 -22.77 -35.44 -19.00
C ALA A 161 -22.91 -36.85 -18.39
N THR A 162 -22.19 -37.13 -17.30
CA THR A 162 -22.23 -38.39 -16.56
C THR A 162 -23.48 -38.57 -15.69
N SER A 163 -24.16 -37.49 -15.27
CA SER A 163 -25.41 -37.59 -14.51
C SER A 163 -26.67 -37.54 -15.37
N HIS A 164 -26.52 -37.31 -16.69
CA HIS A 164 -27.63 -37.18 -17.65
C HIS A 164 -28.70 -36.19 -17.20
N GLU A 165 -28.28 -35.16 -16.47
CA GLU A 165 -29.16 -34.14 -15.90
C GLU A 165 -29.02 -32.83 -16.67
N SER A 166 -30.17 -32.21 -16.96
CA SER A 166 -30.23 -30.89 -17.62
C SER A 166 -29.81 -29.76 -16.69
N SER A 167 -29.70 -28.54 -17.22
CA SER A 167 -29.47 -27.34 -16.41
C SER A 167 -30.63 -27.06 -15.45
N VAL A 168 -30.33 -26.34 -14.37
CA VAL A 168 -31.36 -25.86 -13.43
C VAL A 168 -32.25 -24.80 -14.08
N LEU A 169 -33.44 -24.57 -13.52
CA LEU A 169 -34.35 -23.54 -13.99
C LEU A 169 -33.65 -22.16 -13.97
N GLY A 170 -33.66 -21.47 -15.10
CA GLY A 170 -33.09 -20.13 -15.27
C GLY A 170 -31.60 -20.09 -15.62
N SER A 171 -30.91 -21.24 -15.69
CA SER A 171 -29.54 -21.28 -16.19
C SER A 171 -29.50 -21.19 -17.73
N PRO A 172 -28.53 -20.46 -18.33
CA PRO A 172 -27.42 -19.76 -17.68
C PRO A 172 -27.81 -18.41 -17.07
N PHE A 173 -27.11 -18.03 -15.99
CA PHE A 173 -27.29 -16.75 -15.30
C PHE A 173 -26.23 -15.74 -15.74
N SER A 174 -26.60 -14.47 -15.87
CA SER A 174 -25.65 -13.38 -16.14
C SER A 174 -24.97 -12.95 -14.84
N LEU A 175 -23.69 -13.29 -14.68
CA LEU A 175 -22.89 -13.05 -13.48
C LEU A 175 -21.83 -11.98 -13.71
N ALA A 176 -21.81 -10.92 -12.89
CA ALA A 176 -20.69 -9.99 -12.81
C ALA A 176 -19.80 -10.33 -11.59
N ILE A 177 -18.51 -10.56 -11.83
CA ILE A 177 -17.48 -10.66 -10.79
C ILE A 177 -16.71 -9.35 -10.76
N HIS A 178 -16.83 -8.61 -9.66
CA HIS A 178 -16.03 -7.41 -9.42
C HIS A 178 -14.63 -7.79 -8.91
N PRO A 179 -13.60 -6.98 -9.20
CA PRO A 179 -12.27 -7.15 -8.60
C PRO A 179 -12.35 -7.12 -7.06
N ALA A 180 -11.44 -7.84 -6.39
CA ALA A 180 -11.30 -7.76 -4.94
C ALA A 180 -10.68 -6.40 -4.53
N PRO A 181 -10.60 -6.07 -3.22
CA PRO A 181 -9.87 -4.89 -2.76
C PRO A 181 -8.44 -4.83 -3.31
N ALA A 182 -7.92 -3.62 -3.51
CA ALA A 182 -6.62 -3.38 -4.11
C ALA A 182 -5.52 -4.07 -3.31
N CYS A 183 -4.58 -4.66 -4.04
CA CYS A 183 -3.37 -5.22 -3.51
C CYS A 183 -2.20 -4.45 -4.11
N ALA A 184 -1.39 -3.82 -3.26
CA ALA A 184 -0.29 -3.01 -3.73
C ALA A 184 0.73 -3.84 -4.52
N VAL A 185 1.07 -5.04 -4.01
CA VAL A 185 2.11 -5.90 -4.56
C VAL A 185 1.82 -6.33 -6.00
N THR A 186 0.55 -6.56 -6.34
CA THR A 186 0.13 -6.89 -7.70
C THR A 186 -0.13 -5.67 -8.56
N SER A 187 -0.30 -4.48 -7.96
CA SER A 187 -0.44 -3.22 -8.69
C SER A 187 0.89 -2.80 -9.30
N SER A 188 0.83 -2.06 -10.42
CA SER A 188 2.01 -1.69 -11.22
C SER A 188 2.09 -0.19 -11.46
N VAL A 189 3.32 0.32 -11.61
CA VAL A 189 3.58 1.72 -11.96
C VAL A 189 4.25 1.85 -13.32
N MET A 190 3.89 2.88 -14.08
CA MET A 190 4.36 3.10 -15.44
C MET A 190 4.56 4.59 -15.73
N GLY A 191 5.63 4.95 -16.41
CA GLY A 191 5.90 6.34 -16.82
C GLY A 191 7.38 6.60 -17.06
N SER A 192 7.72 7.43 -18.06
CA SER A 192 9.11 7.77 -18.37
C SER A 192 9.79 8.54 -17.23
N ALA A 193 9.01 9.33 -16.49
CA ALA A 193 9.46 10.07 -15.30
C ALA A 193 9.83 9.15 -14.13
N LEU A 194 9.74 7.83 -14.24
CA LEU A 194 10.27 6.90 -13.23
C LEU A 194 11.76 6.61 -13.42
N SER A 195 12.34 6.98 -14.57
CA SER A 195 13.75 6.71 -14.91
C SER A 195 14.64 7.96 -14.85
N ILE A 196 14.19 9.03 -15.48
CA ILE A 196 14.90 10.32 -15.56
C ILE A 196 13.93 11.48 -15.31
N ALA A 197 14.39 12.48 -14.56
CA ALA A 197 13.67 13.72 -14.30
C ALA A 197 14.63 14.90 -14.28
N THR A 198 14.11 16.13 -14.22
CA THR A 198 14.93 17.35 -14.10
C THR A 198 14.53 18.09 -12.83
N ALA A 199 15.51 18.57 -12.07
CA ALA A 199 15.29 19.25 -10.80
C ALA A 199 14.34 20.46 -10.98
N GLY A 200 13.25 20.50 -10.22
CA GLY A 200 12.24 21.55 -10.26
C GLY A 200 11.25 21.47 -11.41
N ILE A 201 11.38 20.50 -12.31
CA ILE A 201 10.38 20.22 -13.34
C ILE A 201 9.46 19.10 -12.84
N GLN A 202 8.16 19.26 -13.02
CA GLN A 202 7.18 18.26 -12.60
C GLN A 202 7.26 17.02 -13.51
N GLY A 203 7.46 15.86 -12.89
CA GLY A 203 7.38 14.55 -13.54
C GLY A 203 6.05 13.88 -13.19
N THR A 204 5.51 13.10 -14.13
CA THR A 204 4.26 12.36 -13.94
C THR A 204 4.40 10.88 -14.28
N TYR A 205 3.77 10.02 -13.49
CA TYR A 205 3.64 8.60 -13.79
C TYR A 205 2.26 8.09 -13.36
N THR A 206 1.90 6.89 -13.80
CA THR A 206 0.59 6.29 -13.58
C THR A 206 0.73 5.02 -12.75
N ILE A 207 -0.20 4.83 -11.81
CA ILE A 207 -0.39 3.57 -11.09
C ILE A 207 -1.60 2.88 -11.70
N GLN A 208 -1.46 1.63 -12.10
CA GLN A 208 -2.58 0.75 -12.44
C GLN A 208 -2.93 -0.08 -11.20
N ALA A 209 -4.09 0.17 -10.61
CA ALA A 209 -4.56 -0.58 -9.45
C ALA A 209 -5.02 -1.98 -9.86
N ARG A 210 -4.57 -2.98 -9.11
CA ARG A 210 -4.96 -4.38 -9.27
C ARG A 210 -5.34 -5.00 -7.93
N ASP A 211 -6.19 -6.01 -7.97
CA ASP A 211 -6.47 -6.83 -6.80
C ASP A 211 -5.42 -7.93 -6.59
N MET A 212 -5.54 -8.72 -5.51
CA MET A 212 -4.58 -9.79 -5.19
C MET A 212 -4.49 -10.93 -6.24
N TYR A 213 -5.43 -11.00 -7.18
CA TYR A 213 -5.43 -11.96 -8.28
C TYR A 213 -4.93 -11.35 -9.60
N GLY A 214 -4.52 -10.08 -9.59
CA GLY A 214 -4.03 -9.35 -10.75
C GLY A 214 -5.13 -8.73 -11.61
N ASN A 215 -6.40 -8.80 -11.18
CA ASN A 215 -7.49 -8.16 -11.90
C ASN A 215 -7.37 -6.64 -11.83
N GLU A 216 -7.60 -5.97 -12.96
CA GLU A 216 -7.64 -4.51 -13.00
C GLU A 216 -8.88 -4.01 -12.25
N ARG A 217 -8.67 -2.99 -11.42
CA ARG A 217 -9.75 -2.26 -10.79
C ARG A 217 -10.34 -1.26 -11.77
N ASN A 218 -11.56 -0.82 -11.51
CA ASN A 218 -12.32 0.11 -12.34
C ASN A 218 -12.80 1.32 -11.52
N TRP A 219 -13.61 2.17 -12.15
CA TRP A 219 -14.20 3.41 -11.61
C TRP A 219 -14.98 3.29 -10.29
N GLU A 220 -15.34 2.08 -9.87
CA GLU A 220 -16.23 1.88 -8.71
C GLU A 220 -15.51 1.99 -7.36
N TYR A 221 -14.18 2.18 -7.35
CA TYR A 221 -13.36 2.11 -6.15
C TYR A 221 -12.31 3.22 -6.07
N GLY A 222 -12.37 4.03 -4.99
CA GLY A 222 -11.30 4.95 -4.63
C GLY A 222 -10.32 4.29 -3.64
N ASP A 223 -9.09 4.07 -4.08
CA ASP A 223 -8.00 3.51 -3.29
C ASP A 223 -7.02 4.60 -2.86
N ASN A 224 -6.53 4.49 -1.63
CA ASN A 224 -5.62 5.49 -1.06
C ASN A 224 -4.17 5.19 -1.46
N PHE A 225 -3.84 5.34 -2.74
CA PHE A 225 -2.44 5.33 -3.16
C PHE A 225 -1.73 6.59 -2.67
N VAL A 226 -0.53 6.39 -2.16
CA VAL A 226 0.34 7.44 -1.63
C VAL A 226 1.70 7.29 -2.31
N ALA A 227 2.30 8.42 -2.64
CA ALA A 227 3.68 8.46 -3.09
C ALA A 227 4.48 9.41 -2.18
N VAL A 228 5.76 9.15 -2.03
CA VAL A 228 6.72 10.08 -1.42
C VAL A 228 8.02 10.06 -2.22
N VAL A 229 8.61 11.24 -2.45
CA VAL A 229 9.93 11.36 -3.08
C VAL A 229 10.94 11.65 -1.99
N ARG A 230 11.82 10.67 -1.76
CA ARG A 230 12.94 10.75 -0.84
C ARG A 230 14.22 11.07 -1.61
N GLN A 231 14.91 12.11 -1.17
CA GLN A 231 16.15 12.55 -1.79
C GLN A 231 17.31 11.74 -1.20
N TYR A 232 18.13 11.13 -2.06
CA TYR A 232 19.30 10.39 -1.61
C TYR A 232 20.48 11.33 -1.40
N TYR A 233 21.08 11.26 -0.21
CA TYR A 233 22.29 12.00 0.14
C TYR A 233 23.46 11.04 0.11
N GLY A 234 23.96 10.78 -1.09
CA GLY A 234 25.11 9.92 -1.29
C GLY A 234 26.41 10.50 -0.74
N TYR A 235 27.34 9.61 -0.43
CA TYR A 235 28.71 9.99 -0.14
C TYR A 235 29.45 10.33 -1.45
N GLU A 236 29.50 11.60 -1.82
CA GLU A 236 30.44 12.07 -2.83
C GLU A 236 31.75 12.51 -2.15
N ASN A 237 32.86 11.90 -2.56
CA ASN A 237 34.25 12.23 -2.18
C ASN A 237 34.69 13.63 -2.69
N GLY A 238 33.91 14.69 -2.50
CA GLY A 238 34.26 16.00 -3.05
C GLY A 238 33.56 17.19 -2.43
N THR A 239 34.33 17.99 -1.68
CA THR A 239 34.20 19.44 -1.37
C THR A 239 32.86 20.07 -0.95
N ASP A 240 31.70 19.44 -1.12
CA ASP A 240 30.42 19.83 -0.52
C ASP A 240 30.24 19.04 0.79
N ALA A 241 31.23 19.19 1.68
CA ALA A 241 31.35 18.48 2.95
C ALA A 241 30.32 18.93 4.01
N VAL A 242 29.23 19.59 3.61
CA VAL A 242 28.23 20.13 4.53
C VAL A 242 27.35 19.01 5.12
N LEU A 243 27.29 17.82 4.49
CA LEU A 243 26.52 16.67 4.97
C LEU A 243 27.44 15.44 5.04
N HIS A 244 27.83 15.06 6.26
CA HIS A 244 28.89 14.09 6.52
C HIS A 244 28.65 12.67 5.96
N GLN A 245 29.80 12.01 5.80
CA GLN A 245 30.16 10.78 5.10
C GLN A 245 29.50 9.44 5.47
N TYR A 246 28.56 9.34 6.42
CA TYR A 246 28.02 8.02 6.82
C TYR A 246 26.57 8.01 7.31
N ARG A 247 25.78 9.07 7.07
CA ARG A 247 24.60 9.36 7.91
C ARG A 247 23.23 9.16 7.25
N ASN A 248 23.21 8.93 5.94
CA ASN A 248 22.08 8.42 5.15
C ASN A 248 22.56 7.26 4.25
N ILE A 249 22.77 6.07 4.82
CA ILE A 249 23.08 4.86 4.02
C ILE A 249 21.76 4.21 3.62
N GLU A 250 21.18 4.66 2.50
CA GLU A 250 20.10 3.93 1.82
C GLU A 250 20.71 2.97 0.81
N CYS A 251 20.35 1.67 0.91
CA CYS A 251 20.53 0.52 0.00
C CYS A 251 21.53 0.61 -1.17
N SER A 252 22.65 1.31 -1.03
CA SER A 252 23.66 1.47 -2.06
C SER A 252 24.86 0.61 -1.69
N THR A 253 24.69 -0.70 -1.87
CA THR A 253 25.71 -1.68 -2.29
C THR A 253 25.20 -3.07 -1.91
N LEU A 254 25.03 -3.93 -2.93
CA LEU A 254 24.75 -5.37 -2.88
C LEU A 254 23.25 -5.80 -2.94
N SER A 255 22.83 -6.15 -4.17
CA SER A 255 21.69 -7.04 -4.51
C SER A 255 20.25 -6.52 -4.33
N PRO A 256 19.24 -7.16 -4.98
CA PRO A 256 17.90 -6.58 -5.20
C PRO A 256 17.12 -6.29 -3.91
N PRO A 257 16.17 -5.34 -3.97
CA PRO A 257 15.44 -4.84 -2.80
C PRO A 257 14.52 -5.92 -2.26
N GLY A 258 14.93 -6.58 -1.18
CA GLY A 258 14.12 -7.59 -0.53
C GLY A 258 14.63 -8.04 0.84
N PHE A 259 15.91 -7.83 1.15
CA PHE A 259 16.49 -8.22 2.45
C PHE A 259 17.40 -7.17 3.08
N VAL A 260 18.02 -6.29 2.29
CA VAL A 260 19.07 -5.37 2.78
C VAL A 260 18.51 -4.01 3.22
N CYS A 261 17.30 -3.63 2.77
CA CYS A 261 16.68 -2.36 3.17
C CYS A 261 16.04 -2.40 4.57
N ASP A 262 15.72 -3.59 5.10
CA ASP A 262 15.30 -3.75 6.50
C ASP A 262 16.48 -3.52 7.48
N SER A 263 17.72 -3.80 7.05
CA SER A 263 18.90 -3.76 7.93
C SER A 263 19.59 -2.39 8.01
N TRP A 264 19.36 -1.49 7.04
CA TRP A 264 20.00 -0.18 6.99
C TRP A 264 18.96 0.93 6.91
N MET A 265 19.00 1.83 7.90
CA MET A 265 18.07 2.93 8.13
C MET A 265 17.72 3.67 6.82
N THR A 266 16.54 3.40 6.26
CA THR A 266 15.93 4.21 5.18
C THR A 266 15.42 5.55 5.70
N TYR A 267 15.45 5.73 7.02
CA TYR A 267 15.05 6.94 7.73
C TYR A 267 16.27 7.69 8.26
N ASN A 268 16.16 9.02 8.35
CA ASN A 268 17.25 9.88 8.80
C ASN A 268 17.83 9.46 10.17
N SER A 269 19.13 9.19 10.24
CA SER A 269 19.77 8.68 11.47
C SER A 269 20.35 9.77 12.39
N ASP A 270 20.39 11.03 11.93
CA ASP A 270 21.02 12.16 12.62
C ASP A 270 20.08 12.90 13.58
N TRP A 271 20.67 13.68 14.50
CA TRP A 271 19.98 14.59 15.43
C TRP A 271 19.16 15.70 14.73
N THR A 272 19.35 15.87 13.42
CA THR A 272 18.68 16.85 12.57
C THR A 272 18.35 16.18 11.25
N THR A 273 17.23 16.54 10.62
CA THR A 273 16.87 16.03 9.29
C THR A 273 17.87 16.50 8.23
N VAL A 274 18.94 15.73 8.03
CA VAL A 274 19.87 15.83 6.91
C VAL A 274 19.12 15.54 5.62
N GLY A 275 18.93 16.58 4.82
CA GLY A 275 18.31 16.47 3.52
C GLY A 275 16.86 16.91 3.39
N GLY A 276 16.28 17.41 4.48
CA GLY A 276 14.88 17.82 4.49
C GLY A 276 13.90 16.66 4.56
N ARG A 277 12.62 17.02 4.63
CA ARG A 277 11.49 16.10 4.73
C ARG A 277 11.21 15.45 3.38
N ASP A 278 10.51 14.33 3.40
CA ASP A 278 10.05 13.74 2.16
C ASP A 278 9.16 14.73 1.41
N LYS A 279 9.18 14.65 0.09
CA LYS A 279 8.28 15.45 -0.73
C LYS A 279 7.05 14.65 -1.04
N HIS A 280 5.89 15.26 -0.86
CA HIS A 280 4.60 14.65 -1.15
C HIS A 280 4.16 15.00 -2.57
N PRO A 281 4.17 14.04 -3.51
CA PRO A 281 3.51 14.18 -4.80
C PRO A 281 2.01 14.33 -4.64
N VAL A 282 1.39 14.90 -5.67
CA VAL A 282 -0.07 14.89 -5.80
C VAL A 282 -0.47 13.60 -6.49
N VAL A 283 -1.37 12.83 -5.86
CA VAL A 283 -1.97 11.62 -6.43
C VAL A 283 -3.41 11.94 -6.79
N VAL A 284 -3.78 11.72 -8.05
CA VAL A 284 -5.13 11.98 -8.58
C VAL A 284 -5.71 10.69 -9.14
N ASP A 285 -6.76 10.19 -8.51
CA ASP A 285 -7.60 9.11 -9.04
C ASP A 285 -8.29 9.58 -10.32
N GLN A 286 -8.10 8.83 -11.42
CA GLN A 286 -8.73 9.12 -12.70
C GLN A 286 -10.15 8.53 -12.82
N ALA A 287 -10.63 7.86 -11.78
CA ALA A 287 -11.93 7.19 -11.73
C ALA A 287 -12.08 6.14 -12.85
N ASP A 288 -11.00 5.45 -13.20
CA ASP A 288 -10.99 4.32 -14.13
C ASP A 288 -10.16 3.13 -13.61
N GLY A 289 -9.71 3.20 -12.35
CA GLY A 289 -8.77 2.24 -11.76
C GLY A 289 -7.30 2.64 -11.92
N THR A 290 -7.01 3.78 -12.56
CA THR A 290 -5.67 4.37 -12.65
C THR A 290 -5.52 5.62 -11.81
N TYR A 291 -4.30 5.86 -11.33
CA TYR A 291 -3.96 7.01 -10.50
C TYR A 291 -2.77 7.74 -11.12
N THR A 292 -2.92 9.03 -11.39
CA THR A 292 -1.83 9.87 -11.89
C THR A 292 -1.10 10.48 -10.71
N VAL A 293 0.21 10.24 -10.64
CA VAL A 293 1.09 10.82 -9.63
C VAL A 293 1.94 11.90 -10.27
N SER A 294 1.93 13.09 -9.68
CA SER A 294 2.72 14.25 -10.12
C SER A 294 3.69 14.67 -9.03
N TYR A 295 5.00 14.61 -9.30
CA TYR A 295 6.03 14.89 -8.31
C TYR A 295 7.05 15.93 -8.82
N THR A 296 7.77 16.57 -7.90
CA THR A 296 8.83 17.54 -8.25
C THR A 296 10.06 17.34 -7.35
N ALA A 297 11.03 16.60 -7.86
CA ALA A 297 12.33 16.48 -7.21
C ALA A 297 13.13 17.77 -7.40
N THR A 298 13.91 18.19 -6.41
CA THR A 298 14.72 19.44 -6.51
C THR A 298 16.20 19.21 -6.30
N ARG A 299 16.62 18.01 -5.92
CA ARG A 299 18.04 17.64 -5.85
C ARG A 299 18.39 16.76 -7.02
N SER A 300 19.46 17.11 -7.71
CA SER A 300 20.02 16.28 -8.77
C SER A 300 20.73 15.04 -8.19
N GLY A 301 20.93 14.02 -9.01
CA GLY A 301 21.45 12.72 -8.63
C GLY A 301 20.36 11.68 -8.40
N ASN A 302 20.72 10.59 -7.73
CA ASN A 302 19.77 9.53 -7.40
C ASN A 302 18.72 10.05 -6.42
N ASN A 303 17.46 9.74 -6.68
CA ASN A 303 16.35 9.95 -5.77
C ASN A 303 15.50 8.68 -5.77
N TYR A 304 14.67 8.49 -4.75
CA TYR A 304 13.78 7.34 -4.66
C TYR A 304 12.32 7.79 -4.52
N ILE A 305 11.47 7.21 -5.35
CA ILE A 305 10.02 7.37 -5.26
C ILE A 305 9.47 6.13 -4.58
N TRP A 306 8.94 6.31 -3.38
CA TRP A 306 8.21 5.27 -2.69
C TRP A 306 6.75 5.41 -3.08
N THR A 307 6.16 4.34 -3.58
CA THR A 307 4.73 4.31 -3.91
C THR A 307 4.10 3.17 -3.14
N SER A 308 2.99 3.44 -2.45
CA SER A 308 2.32 2.46 -1.62
C SER A 308 0.81 2.68 -1.60
N LEU A 309 0.09 1.64 -1.19
CA LEU A 309 -1.32 1.68 -0.84
C LEU A 309 -1.43 1.87 0.69
N ALA A 310 -2.12 2.91 1.12
CA ALA A 310 -2.43 3.18 2.52
C ALA A 310 -3.73 2.47 2.92
N VAL A 311 -3.62 1.41 3.73
CA VAL A 311 -4.77 0.64 4.22
C VAL A 311 -5.03 0.99 5.67
N ALA A 312 -6.23 1.47 5.98
CA ALA A 312 -6.59 1.82 7.36
C ALA A 312 -6.55 0.60 8.28
N GLY A 313 -6.13 0.80 9.53
CA GLY A 313 -6.26 -0.23 10.55
C GLY A 313 -5.06 -0.41 11.47
N GLY A 314 -3.98 0.37 11.34
CA GLY A 314 -2.84 0.28 12.24
C GLY A 314 -1.47 0.46 11.58
N LEU A 315 -0.46 -0.12 12.22
CA LEU A 315 0.94 -0.13 11.76
C LEU A 315 1.45 -1.56 11.66
N GLN A 316 2.34 -1.82 10.71
CA GLN A 316 3.01 -3.11 10.60
C GLN A 316 4.10 -3.19 11.66
N ALA A 317 3.91 -4.10 12.61
CA ALA A 317 4.83 -4.36 13.70
C ALA A 317 5.75 -5.54 13.35
N THR A 318 7.05 -5.37 13.56
CA THR A 318 8.03 -6.44 13.49
C THR A 318 8.72 -6.54 14.85
N TYR A 319 8.50 -7.66 15.54
CA TYR A 319 9.09 -7.97 16.83
C TYR A 319 10.31 -8.85 16.66
N TYR A 320 11.35 -8.53 17.43
CA TYR A 320 12.64 -9.20 17.44
C TYR A 320 12.89 -9.72 18.86
N MET A 321 13.05 -11.03 18.99
CA MET A 321 13.22 -11.71 20.28
C MET A 321 14.54 -12.47 20.34
N GLY A 322 15.09 -12.63 21.55
CA GLY A 322 16.24 -13.49 21.81
C GLY A 322 17.62 -12.83 21.59
N SER A 323 17.70 -11.51 21.51
CA SER A 323 18.99 -10.80 21.48
C SER A 323 19.62 -10.71 22.88
N THR A 324 20.95 -10.71 22.95
CA THR A 324 21.71 -10.38 24.16
C THR A 324 21.57 -8.90 24.55
N ASN A 325 21.85 -8.57 25.81
CA ASN A 325 21.85 -7.19 26.29
C ASN A 325 22.93 -6.36 25.54
N ASN A 326 22.61 -5.14 25.13
CA ASN A 326 23.51 -4.17 24.49
C ASN A 326 24.01 -4.47 23.05
N VAL A 327 23.14 -4.98 22.17
CA VAL A 327 23.44 -5.02 20.73
C VAL A 327 23.12 -3.68 20.04
N SER A 328 23.92 -3.30 19.03
CA SER A 328 23.71 -2.10 18.20
C SER A 328 22.49 -2.23 17.28
N ASP A 329 21.99 -1.12 16.72
CA ASP A 329 20.80 -1.10 15.84
C ASP A 329 20.94 -2.02 14.64
N SER A 330 22.14 -2.01 14.04
CA SER A 330 22.50 -2.86 12.91
C SER A 330 22.40 -4.35 13.25
N ILE A 331 22.66 -4.72 14.50
CA ILE A 331 22.61 -6.11 14.97
C ILE A 331 21.16 -6.46 15.36
N LEU A 332 20.48 -5.58 16.09
CA LEU A 332 19.09 -5.78 16.53
C LEU A 332 18.11 -6.02 15.38
N PHE A 333 18.25 -5.23 14.31
CA PHE A 333 17.27 -5.21 13.22
C PHE A 333 17.79 -5.80 11.91
N GLY A 334 19.07 -6.21 11.85
CA GLY A 334 19.72 -6.72 10.64
C GLY A 334 20.29 -8.13 10.75
N LEU A 335 20.28 -8.76 11.93
CA LEU A 335 20.82 -10.12 12.10
C LEU A 335 19.97 -11.19 11.42
N THR A 336 20.57 -11.87 10.45
CA THR A 336 20.05 -13.13 9.89
C THR A 336 20.03 -14.20 10.99
N GLY A 337 18.88 -14.85 11.22
CA GLY A 337 18.72 -15.92 12.21
C GLY A 337 18.11 -15.51 13.56
N THR A 338 17.72 -14.25 13.75
CA THR A 338 16.92 -13.82 14.91
C THR A 338 15.47 -14.29 14.78
N SER A 339 14.82 -14.60 15.92
CA SER A 339 13.38 -14.90 15.93
C SER A 339 12.62 -13.61 15.68
N ARG A 340 12.03 -13.49 14.48
CA ARG A 340 11.28 -12.33 14.03
C ARG A 340 9.82 -12.71 13.81
N VAL A 341 8.90 -11.92 14.37
CA VAL A 341 7.46 -12.07 14.14
C VAL A 341 6.92 -10.77 13.56
N VAL A 342 6.24 -10.86 12.42
CA VAL A 342 5.54 -9.73 11.80
C VAL A 342 4.06 -9.86 12.10
N GLN A 343 3.44 -8.78 12.57
CA GLN A 343 2.00 -8.72 12.82
C GLN A 343 1.45 -7.32 12.54
N SER A 344 0.12 -7.22 12.61
CA SER A 344 -0.60 -5.96 12.45
C SER A 344 -1.04 -5.44 13.81
N ASP A 345 -0.56 -4.26 14.20
CA ASP A 345 -0.93 -3.62 15.45
C ASP A 345 -1.85 -2.44 15.17
N THR A 346 -3.06 -2.45 15.73
CA THR A 346 -4.04 -1.38 15.50
C THR A 346 -3.59 -0.05 16.08
N THR A 347 -2.90 -0.09 17.22
CA THR A 347 -2.37 1.06 17.95
C THR A 347 -1.12 0.63 18.71
N ILE A 348 -0.26 1.58 19.07
CA ILE A 348 0.82 1.33 20.03
C ILE A 348 0.36 1.86 21.39
N ASP A 349 -0.21 0.98 22.20
CA ASP A 349 -0.63 1.25 23.58
C ASP A 349 -0.62 -0.06 24.39
N PHE A 350 0.52 -0.36 25.01
CA PHE A 350 0.68 -1.56 25.83
C PHE A 350 1.76 -1.36 26.91
N SER A 351 1.82 -2.24 27.90
CA SER A 351 3.06 -2.51 28.65
C SER A 351 3.43 -3.98 28.54
N VAL A 352 4.69 -4.33 28.81
CA VAL A 352 5.12 -5.73 28.76
C VAL A 352 4.44 -6.56 29.87
N THR A 353 4.01 -5.88 30.93
CA THR A 353 3.30 -6.45 32.09
C THR A 353 1.78 -6.52 31.92
N ASP A 354 1.22 -5.75 31.00
CA ASP A 354 -0.23 -5.55 30.88
C ASP A 354 -0.58 -5.29 29.41
N VAL A 355 -1.41 -6.16 28.84
CA VAL A 355 -1.84 -6.11 27.43
C VAL A 355 -0.65 -6.22 26.43
N ALA A 356 0.39 -6.96 26.79
CA ALA A 356 1.53 -7.18 25.90
C ALA A 356 1.14 -7.94 24.62
N PRO A 357 1.62 -7.51 23.44
CA PRO A 357 1.51 -8.27 22.20
C PRO A 357 2.05 -9.69 22.36
N THR A 358 1.36 -10.68 21.78
CA THR A 358 1.67 -12.12 21.95
C THR A 358 3.15 -12.48 21.75
N PRO A 359 3.90 -11.90 20.79
CA PRO A 359 5.31 -12.23 20.62
C PRO A 359 6.17 -11.82 21.83
N ILE A 360 5.86 -10.70 22.50
CA ILE A 360 6.70 -10.14 23.58
C ILE A 360 6.12 -10.34 24.98
N ALA A 361 4.98 -11.02 25.10
CA ALA A 361 4.37 -11.32 26.38
C ALA A 361 5.34 -12.12 27.27
N GLY A 362 5.66 -11.57 28.44
CA GLY A 362 6.58 -12.19 29.40
C GLY A 362 8.06 -12.13 29.03
N GLN A 363 8.44 -11.46 27.93
CA GLN A 363 9.84 -11.31 27.51
C GLN A 363 10.52 -10.16 28.25
N THR A 364 11.74 -10.37 28.72
CA THR A 364 12.55 -9.33 29.39
C THR A 364 13.50 -8.60 28.46
N THR A 365 13.79 -9.18 27.28
CA THR A 365 14.62 -8.58 26.23
C THR A 365 13.93 -8.72 24.88
N TRP A 366 13.62 -7.59 24.26
CA TRP A 366 12.98 -7.55 22.95
C TRP A 366 13.24 -6.21 22.25
N ALA A 367 13.08 -6.20 20.94
CA ALA A 367 12.98 -4.99 20.15
C ALA A 367 11.79 -5.05 19.19
N ALA A 368 11.29 -3.91 18.78
CA ALA A 368 10.17 -3.81 17.86
C ALA A 368 10.33 -2.62 16.93
N ARG A 369 9.88 -2.79 15.69
CA ARG A 369 9.71 -1.70 14.72
C ARG A 369 8.26 -1.66 14.26
N TRP A 370 7.65 -0.50 14.32
CA TRP A 370 6.35 -0.23 13.71
C TRP A 370 6.56 0.69 12.53
N THR A 371 5.96 0.35 11.39
CA THR A 371 6.04 1.12 10.15
C THR A 371 4.66 1.27 9.53
N GLY A 372 4.43 2.38 8.87
CA GLY A 372 3.16 2.68 8.21
C GLY A 372 3.03 4.17 7.94
N MET A 373 1.81 4.67 7.99
CA MET A 373 1.50 6.07 7.77
C MET A 373 0.58 6.64 8.84
N VAL A 374 0.70 7.94 9.08
CA VAL A 374 -0.19 8.73 9.93
C VAL A 374 -0.90 9.80 9.09
N LEU A 375 -2.19 10.01 9.36
CA LEU A 375 -3.03 11.00 8.66
C LEU A 375 -3.57 12.06 9.64
N PRO A 376 -3.00 13.28 9.67
CA PRO A 376 -3.49 14.39 10.51
C PRO A 376 -4.92 14.82 10.11
N SER A 377 -5.68 15.26 11.11
CA SER A 377 -7.05 15.77 10.94
C SER A 377 -7.10 17.26 10.59
N VAL A 378 -6.06 18.02 10.96
CA VAL A 378 -5.92 19.46 10.77
C VAL A 378 -4.50 19.81 10.33
N SER A 379 -4.32 20.96 9.70
CA SER A 379 -2.98 21.46 9.32
C SER A 379 -2.40 22.25 10.48
N GLU A 380 -1.59 21.61 11.32
CA GLU A 380 -1.03 22.19 12.54
C GLU A 380 0.35 21.61 12.87
N VAL A 381 1.01 22.19 13.87
CA VAL A 381 2.17 21.56 14.50
C VAL A 381 1.69 20.50 15.47
N TYR A 382 1.96 19.23 15.14
CA TYR A 382 1.69 18.10 16.01
C TYR A 382 2.89 17.83 16.90
N THR A 383 2.65 17.57 18.19
CA THR A 383 3.64 17.05 19.12
C THR A 383 3.36 15.57 19.33
N PHE A 384 4.30 14.73 18.92
CA PHE A 384 4.24 13.29 19.15
C PHE A 384 4.91 12.96 20.48
N TYR A 385 4.38 11.95 21.15
CA TYR A 385 4.95 11.36 22.35
C TYR A 385 5.09 9.86 22.11
N PHE A 386 6.25 9.30 22.41
CA PHE A 386 6.47 7.87 22.24
C PHE A 386 7.22 7.26 23.42
N GLY A 387 6.65 6.19 23.97
CA GLY A 387 7.13 5.54 25.19
C GLY A 387 6.23 5.82 26.40
N GLY A 388 6.80 5.77 27.60
CA GLY A 388 6.05 5.94 28.85
C GLY A 388 6.86 6.68 29.91
N ASN A 389 6.31 6.81 31.11
CA ASN A 389 6.99 7.46 32.22
C ASN A 389 8.21 6.63 32.67
N VAL A 390 9.40 7.20 32.49
CA VAL A 390 10.69 6.55 32.71
C VAL A 390 11.30 6.82 34.09
N SER A 391 10.49 7.22 35.09
CA SER A 391 10.98 7.72 36.40
C SER A 391 11.68 6.72 37.34
N SER A 392 12.54 5.84 36.86
CA SER A 392 13.50 5.11 37.70
C SER A 392 14.81 4.83 36.97
N THR A 393 15.91 4.80 37.73
CA THR A 393 17.26 4.47 37.26
C THR A 393 17.40 3.07 36.66
N ASP A 394 16.40 2.20 36.86
CA ASP A 394 16.42 0.78 36.48
C ASP A 394 15.73 0.51 35.13
N LYS A 395 15.20 1.54 34.48
CA LYS A 395 14.43 1.43 33.25
C LYS A 395 15.32 1.49 32.00
N MET A 396 15.34 0.37 31.28
CA MET A 396 16.22 0.15 30.12
C MET A 396 15.49 0.27 28.77
N GLU A 397 14.24 0.75 28.76
CA GLU A 397 13.53 1.00 27.51
C GLU A 397 14.26 2.05 26.68
N ARG A 398 14.20 1.94 25.36
CA ARG A 398 14.72 2.95 24.44
C ARG A 398 13.74 3.11 23.30
N VAL A 399 13.58 4.33 22.83
CA VAL A 399 12.61 4.67 21.78
C VAL A 399 13.19 5.61 20.75
N LYS A 400 12.78 5.44 19.50
CA LYS A 400 12.96 6.38 18.40
C LYS A 400 11.66 6.55 17.64
N LEU A 401 11.41 7.76 17.16
CA LEU A 401 10.26 8.08 16.31
C LEU A 401 10.73 8.92 15.13
N TRP A 402 10.34 8.47 13.93
CA TRP A 402 10.44 9.23 12.71
C TRP A 402 9.04 9.53 12.19
N VAL A 403 8.83 10.76 11.74
CA VAL A 403 7.63 11.18 11.01
C VAL A 403 8.11 11.97 9.81
N ASP A 404 7.60 11.66 8.62
CA ASP A 404 7.97 12.34 7.37
C ASP A 404 9.50 12.32 7.12
N ASN A 405 10.10 11.15 7.38
CA ASN A 405 11.55 10.90 7.34
C ASN A 405 12.39 11.76 8.32
N SER A 406 11.77 12.55 9.19
CA SER A 406 12.44 13.33 10.23
C SER A 406 12.50 12.55 11.55
N LEU A 407 13.69 12.34 12.10
CA LEU A 407 13.88 11.82 13.46
C LEU A 407 13.46 12.90 14.47
N ILE A 408 12.29 12.75 15.08
CA ILE A 408 11.73 13.73 16.03
C ILE A 408 11.86 13.30 17.49
N ILE A 409 12.03 12.01 17.76
CA ILE A 409 12.36 11.49 19.09
C ILE A 409 13.56 10.58 18.97
N GLN A 410 14.63 10.89 19.69
CA GLN A 410 15.83 10.04 19.77
C GLN A 410 16.24 9.83 21.23
N GLN A 411 15.79 8.73 21.81
CA GLN A 411 16.13 8.36 23.19
C GLN A 411 16.72 6.94 23.22
N TRP A 412 17.81 6.78 22.47
CA TRP A 412 18.39 5.47 22.19
C TRP A 412 19.59 5.11 23.07
N SER A 413 20.36 6.12 23.47
CA SER A 413 21.53 5.95 24.34
C SER A 413 21.14 6.05 25.82
N SER A 414 20.25 6.97 26.17
CA SER A 414 19.68 7.14 27.50
C SER A 414 18.24 7.65 27.42
N LEU A 415 17.45 7.39 28.46
CA LEU A 415 16.19 8.06 28.75
C LEU A 415 16.40 8.81 30.06
N ALA A 416 16.56 10.13 30.01
CA ALA A 416 16.83 10.96 31.19
C ALA A 416 15.57 11.67 31.75
N SER A 417 14.42 11.51 31.08
CA SER A 417 13.21 12.28 31.39
C SER A 417 12.26 11.52 32.33
N THR A 418 11.61 12.24 33.24
CA THR A 418 10.48 11.76 34.06
C THR A 418 9.14 11.79 33.30
N THR A 419 9.14 12.26 32.06
CA THR A 419 7.97 12.31 31.16
C THR A 419 8.24 11.57 29.87
N ALA A 420 7.18 11.18 29.15
CA ALA A 420 7.31 10.52 27.86
C ALA A 420 8.10 11.42 26.89
N PRO A 421 9.11 10.87 26.17
CA PRO A 421 9.83 11.60 25.14
C PRO A 421 8.88 12.18 24.11
N SER A 422 9.17 13.40 23.66
CA SER A 422 8.34 14.09 22.68
C SER A 422 9.16 14.83 21.62
N GLY A 423 8.52 15.09 20.48
CA GLY A 423 9.05 15.86 19.37
C GLY A 423 7.91 16.42 18.52
N SER A 424 8.11 17.59 17.91
CA SER A 424 7.06 18.29 17.17
C SER A 424 7.40 18.43 15.69
N ILE A 425 6.38 18.36 14.84
CA ILE A 425 6.49 18.50 13.39
C ILE A 425 5.22 19.14 12.81
N ALA A 426 5.38 20.03 11.82
CA ALA A 426 4.26 20.63 11.11
C ALA A 426 3.69 19.65 10.07
N LEU A 427 2.40 19.33 10.17
CA LEU A 427 1.72 18.42 9.25
C LEU A 427 0.52 19.11 8.60
N GLU A 428 0.15 18.66 7.40
CA GLU A 428 -0.98 19.19 6.63
C GLU A 428 -2.15 18.21 6.61
N LYS A 429 -3.36 18.74 6.81
CA LYS A 429 -4.60 17.97 6.76
C LYS A 429 -4.73 17.20 5.46
N GLY A 430 -5.07 15.91 5.57
CA GLY A 430 -5.36 15.07 4.41
C GLY A 430 -4.13 14.50 3.69
N VAL A 431 -2.92 14.82 4.15
CA VAL A 431 -1.67 14.27 3.62
C VAL A 431 -1.23 13.08 4.47
N TYR A 432 -0.90 11.96 3.82
CA TYR A 432 -0.33 10.81 4.50
C TYR A 432 1.17 11.01 4.73
N TYR A 433 1.60 10.84 5.98
CA TYR A 433 3.02 10.93 6.35
C TYR A 433 3.53 9.58 6.79
N GLU A 434 4.68 9.14 6.29
CA GLU A 434 5.32 7.94 6.79
C GLU A 434 5.68 8.10 8.26
N ILE A 435 5.43 7.06 9.05
CA ILE A 435 5.78 6.98 10.46
C ILE A 435 6.54 5.70 10.71
N GLN A 436 7.66 5.83 11.42
CA GLN A 436 8.42 4.70 11.93
C GLN A 436 8.65 4.87 13.42
N CYS A 437 8.32 3.85 14.20
CA CYS A 437 8.65 3.76 15.61
C CYS A 437 9.63 2.62 15.81
N ALA A 438 10.67 2.83 16.60
CA ALA A 438 11.53 1.74 17.05
C ALA A 438 11.61 1.74 18.57
N ALA A 439 11.42 0.59 19.18
CA ALA A 439 11.58 0.40 20.61
C ALA A 439 12.48 -0.79 20.92
N LYS A 440 13.15 -0.75 22.06
CA LYS A 440 13.79 -1.92 22.66
C LYS A 440 13.73 -1.86 24.17
N THR A 441 13.83 -3.01 24.80
CA THR A 441 14.05 -3.14 26.24
C THR A 441 15.01 -4.28 26.53
N ALA A 442 15.72 -4.17 27.66
CA ALA A 442 16.60 -5.19 28.19
C ALA A 442 16.59 -5.06 29.72
N THR A 443 15.49 -5.46 30.36
CA THR A 443 15.32 -5.35 31.82
C THR A 443 15.58 -6.68 32.52
N ALA A 444 15.90 -6.65 33.81
CA ALA A 444 16.07 -7.88 34.60
C ALA A 444 14.73 -8.60 34.89
N SER A 445 13.61 -7.87 34.88
CA SER A 445 12.26 -8.40 35.06
C SER A 445 11.27 -7.76 34.09
N SER A 446 10.18 -8.46 33.80
CA SER A 446 9.07 -7.91 33.02
C SER A 446 8.33 -6.81 33.81
N SER A 447 8.28 -6.91 35.14
CA SER A 447 7.62 -5.97 36.06
C SER A 447 8.23 -4.57 36.11
N ALA A 448 9.49 -4.43 35.68
CA ALA A 448 10.21 -3.16 35.67
C ALA A 448 9.94 -2.31 34.41
N THR A 449 9.03 -2.73 33.54
CA THR A 449 8.85 -2.09 32.24
C THR A 449 7.89 -0.91 32.23
N SER A 450 8.20 0.12 31.44
CA SER A 450 7.30 1.25 31.18
C SER A 450 6.24 0.92 30.14
N LYS A 451 5.14 1.71 30.12
CA LYS A 451 4.17 1.67 29.02
C LYS A 451 4.84 2.15 27.72
N PHE A 452 4.50 1.53 26.59
CA PHE A 452 4.82 2.00 25.26
C PHE A 452 3.54 2.54 24.64
N GLN A 453 3.43 3.87 24.59
CA GLN A 453 2.28 4.55 24.00
C GLN A 453 2.76 5.48 22.89
N LEU A 454 2.12 5.41 21.73
CA LEU A 454 2.26 6.42 20.68
C LEU A 454 1.07 7.38 20.78
N LYS A 455 1.36 8.60 21.22
CA LYS A 455 0.37 9.67 21.40
C LYS A 455 0.73 10.87 20.55
N TRP A 456 -0.27 11.71 20.29
CA TRP A 456 -0.05 13.02 19.70
C TRP A 456 -0.94 14.08 20.34
N SER A 457 -0.56 15.34 20.21
CA SER A 457 -1.38 16.51 20.49
C SER A 457 -1.12 17.57 19.44
N SER A 458 -2.05 18.49 19.26
CA SER A 458 -1.86 19.71 18.46
C SER A 458 -2.62 20.86 19.14
N PHE A 459 -2.65 22.04 18.53
CA PHE A 459 -3.35 23.18 19.14
C PHE A 459 -4.86 22.90 19.29
N SER A 460 -5.46 22.27 18.29
CA SER A 460 -6.89 21.93 18.27
C SER A 460 -7.20 20.49 18.73
N HIS A 461 -6.20 19.73 19.18
CA HIS A 461 -6.36 18.33 19.56
C HIS A 461 -5.65 18.02 20.87
N GLU A 462 -6.43 17.66 21.89
CA GLU A 462 -5.89 17.22 23.18
C GLU A 462 -4.99 15.98 23.04
N GLU A 463 -4.09 15.79 24.00
CA GLU A 463 -3.19 14.63 23.97
C GLU A 463 -3.99 13.32 24.02
N SER A 464 -3.83 12.47 23.00
CA SER A 464 -4.44 11.15 22.98
C SER A 464 -3.55 10.12 22.30
N VAL A 465 -3.81 8.84 22.57
CA VAL A 465 -3.27 7.73 21.77
C VAL A 465 -3.73 7.91 20.32
N ILE A 466 -2.83 7.68 19.36
CA ILE A 466 -3.16 7.75 17.95
C ILE A 466 -4.02 6.53 17.61
N SER A 467 -5.30 6.75 17.31
CA SER A 467 -6.26 5.71 16.94
C SER A 467 -5.89 5.04 15.61
N SER A 468 -6.29 3.77 15.43
CA SER A 468 -6.19 3.04 14.16
C SER A 468 -6.92 3.72 12.99
N SER A 469 -7.85 4.64 13.26
CA SER A 469 -8.49 5.50 12.25
C SER A 469 -7.53 6.55 11.66
N ARG A 470 -6.39 6.79 12.31
CA ARG A 470 -5.34 7.75 11.92
C ARG A 470 -4.02 7.05 11.58
N LEU A 471 -3.96 5.72 11.70
CA LEU A 471 -2.80 4.89 11.39
C LEU A 471 -3.13 3.93 10.23
N PHE A 472 -2.23 3.85 9.27
CA PHE A 472 -2.44 3.09 8.05
C PHE A 472 -1.25 2.17 7.78
N PHE A 473 -1.52 0.93 7.39
CA PHE A 473 -0.52 0.03 6.84
C PHE A 473 -0.05 0.59 5.51
N SER A 474 1.27 0.67 5.32
CA SER A 474 1.87 1.04 4.05
C SER A 474 2.25 -0.24 3.31
N HIS A 475 1.57 -0.52 2.20
CA HIS A 475 1.94 -1.63 1.33
C HIS A 475 2.56 -1.10 0.06
N HIS A 476 3.85 -1.34 -0.14
CA HIS A 476 4.55 -0.90 -1.34
C HIS A 476 3.99 -1.56 -2.60
N VAL A 477 3.86 -0.77 -3.66
CA VAL A 477 3.49 -1.29 -4.98
C VAL A 477 4.62 -2.14 -5.56
N GLY A 478 4.31 -3.00 -6.53
CA GLY A 478 5.33 -3.75 -7.26
C GLY A 478 6.45 -2.82 -7.75
N SER A 479 7.70 -3.18 -7.45
CA SER A 479 8.93 -2.42 -7.78
C SER A 479 9.21 -1.15 -6.98
N SER A 480 8.41 -0.77 -5.98
CA SER A 480 8.78 0.28 -5.03
C SER A 480 9.83 -0.24 -4.01
N PRO A 481 10.83 0.57 -3.60
CA PRO A 481 11.09 1.95 -4.04
C PRO A 481 11.66 2.01 -5.47
N LEU A 482 11.23 3.03 -6.22
CA LEU A 482 11.67 3.29 -7.59
C LEU A 482 12.82 4.29 -7.59
N GLN A 483 13.98 3.89 -8.10
CA GLN A 483 15.11 4.79 -8.28
C GLN A 483 14.87 5.68 -9.51
N VAL A 484 14.93 7.00 -9.33
CA VAL A 484 14.88 7.99 -10.40
C VAL A 484 16.17 8.81 -10.42
N TYR A 485 16.76 8.99 -11.60
CA TYR A 485 17.89 9.90 -11.76
C TYR A 485 17.39 11.31 -12.08
N VAL A 486 17.71 12.27 -11.23
CA VAL A 486 17.31 13.67 -11.41
C VAL A 486 18.49 14.45 -11.94
N GLU A 487 18.33 15.05 -13.12
CA GLU A 487 19.32 15.95 -13.70
C GLU A 487 19.22 17.35 -13.09
N GLN A 488 20.34 18.06 -13.02
CA GLN A 488 20.37 19.49 -12.68
C GLN A 488 19.53 20.32 -13.68
N ASN A 489 18.89 21.38 -13.18
CA ASN A 489 18.18 22.33 -14.04
C ASN A 489 19.14 23.35 -14.70
N MET A 490 18.58 24.31 -15.44
CA MET A 490 19.28 25.45 -16.00
C MET A 490 20.04 26.24 -14.93
N THR A 491 21.12 26.91 -15.33
CA THR A 491 21.95 27.70 -14.40
C THR A 491 21.15 28.83 -13.76
N CYS A 492 21.29 28.97 -12.45
CA CYS A 492 20.83 30.10 -11.68
C CYS A 492 22.02 30.94 -11.21
N ALA A 493 22.06 32.20 -11.63
CA ALA A 493 23.16 33.11 -11.30
C ALA A 493 23.30 33.31 -9.79
N SER A 494 22.17 33.49 -9.09
CA SER A 494 22.12 33.79 -7.65
C SER A 494 22.54 32.63 -6.75
N LYS A 495 22.56 31.40 -7.27
CA LYS A 495 23.04 30.20 -6.54
C LYS A 495 24.44 29.77 -6.95
N SER A 496 24.92 30.23 -8.10
CA SER A 496 26.26 29.91 -8.58
C SER A 496 27.33 30.57 -7.69
N ARG A 497 28.47 29.90 -7.50
CA ARG A 497 29.50 30.32 -6.53
C ARG A 497 30.81 30.63 -7.25
N VAL A 498 31.53 31.63 -6.76
CA VAL A 498 32.85 32.04 -7.28
C VAL A 498 33.96 31.68 -6.28
N TYR A 499 35.15 31.36 -6.78
CA TYR A 499 36.28 30.88 -5.99
C TYR A 499 37.61 31.44 -6.53
N LYS A 500 38.65 31.47 -5.67
CA LYS A 500 40.06 31.88 -5.91
C LYS A 500 40.38 33.36 -5.66
N SER A 501 41.68 33.68 -5.60
CA SER A 501 42.25 34.99 -5.20
C SER A 501 42.14 36.09 -6.25
N GLY A 502 41.89 35.76 -7.53
CA GLY A 502 41.59 36.74 -8.59
C GLY A 502 40.27 37.48 -8.41
N LEU A 503 39.73 37.52 -7.18
CA LEU A 503 38.58 38.30 -6.74
C LEU A 503 38.98 39.42 -5.78
N SER A 504 40.19 39.37 -5.19
CA SER A 504 40.63 40.30 -4.14
C SER A 504 41.94 41.02 -4.46
N ILE A 505 42.83 40.43 -5.27
CA ILE A 505 44.08 41.06 -5.69
C ILE A 505 44.46 40.62 -7.10
N ALA A 506 44.92 41.57 -7.92
CA ALA A 506 45.47 41.34 -9.24
C ALA A 506 46.65 42.30 -9.47
N THR A 507 47.61 41.89 -10.30
CA THR A 507 48.76 42.73 -10.66
C THR A 507 48.52 43.36 -12.02
N ALA A 508 48.68 44.68 -12.12
CA ALA A 508 48.57 45.40 -13.38
C ALA A 508 49.51 44.80 -14.45
N GLY A 509 49.01 44.60 -15.67
CA GLY A 509 49.69 43.96 -16.78
C GLY A 509 49.76 42.42 -16.73
N VAL A 510 49.27 41.78 -15.65
CA VAL A 510 49.26 40.31 -15.49
C VAL A 510 47.84 39.78 -15.50
N THR A 511 47.59 38.71 -16.26
CA THR A 511 46.27 38.06 -16.28
C THR A 511 45.95 37.43 -14.93
N ALA A 512 44.86 37.89 -14.32
CA ALA A 512 44.27 37.27 -13.13
C ALA A 512 43.15 36.31 -13.53
N SER A 513 42.90 35.31 -12.68
CA SER A 513 41.83 34.35 -12.93
C SER A 513 41.10 33.90 -11.67
N PHE A 514 39.83 33.59 -11.83
CA PHE A 514 38.99 32.96 -10.82
C PHE A 514 38.10 31.90 -11.46
N THR A 515 37.45 31.08 -10.64
CA THR A 515 36.56 30.02 -11.14
C THR A 515 35.15 30.19 -10.63
N VAL A 516 34.18 29.90 -11.49
CA VAL A 516 32.75 29.91 -11.18
C VAL A 516 32.25 28.47 -11.24
N GLN A 517 31.63 27.99 -10.15
CA GLN A 517 30.84 26.78 -10.17
C GLN A 517 29.39 27.14 -10.49
N SER A 518 28.93 26.75 -11.67
CA SER A 518 27.51 26.89 -12.01
C SER A 518 26.66 25.96 -11.15
N ARG A 519 25.55 26.52 -10.67
CA ARG A 519 24.51 25.81 -9.94
C ARG A 519 23.14 26.15 -10.49
N ASP A 520 22.16 25.28 -10.29
CA ASP A 520 20.76 25.57 -10.63
C ASP A 520 20.03 26.33 -9.51
N ALA A 521 18.73 26.61 -9.69
CA ALA A 521 17.91 27.36 -8.73
C ALA A 521 17.76 26.65 -7.36
N PHE A 522 18.04 25.34 -7.30
CA PHE A 522 17.95 24.50 -6.11
C PHE A 522 19.33 24.20 -5.50
N ASP A 523 20.35 24.98 -5.88
CA ASP A 523 21.73 24.84 -5.41
C ASP A 523 22.39 23.51 -5.81
N ASN A 524 21.89 22.86 -6.87
CA ASN A 524 22.54 21.67 -7.43
C ASN A 524 23.74 22.08 -8.26
N LYS A 525 24.87 21.40 -8.05
CA LYS A 525 26.06 21.57 -8.86
C LYS A 525 25.80 21.03 -10.27
N ARG A 526 25.97 21.86 -11.29
CA ARG A 526 25.87 21.37 -12.67
C ARG A 526 27.12 20.58 -13.02
N LEU A 527 26.96 19.48 -13.76
CA LEU A 527 28.07 18.60 -14.18
C LEU A 527 28.50 18.83 -15.63
N PHE A 528 27.77 19.67 -16.36
CA PHE A 528 27.94 19.85 -17.79
C PHE A 528 27.49 21.24 -18.24
N ASN A 529 27.99 21.67 -19.40
CA ASN A 529 27.53 22.90 -20.04
C ASN A 529 26.37 22.56 -20.99
N PHE A 530 25.12 22.80 -20.58
CA PHE A 530 23.97 22.68 -21.50
C PHE A 530 23.61 24.08 -22.00
N SER A 531 24.16 24.42 -23.15
CA SER A 531 23.65 25.43 -24.08
C SER A 531 24.53 25.35 -25.33
N ASP A 532 23.90 25.24 -26.50
CA ASP A 532 24.57 25.19 -27.83
C ASP A 532 25.48 26.41 -28.13
N ASN A 533 25.51 27.42 -27.25
CA ASN A 533 26.23 28.67 -27.46
C ASN A 533 27.38 28.98 -26.47
N GLN A 534 27.94 27.97 -25.77
CA GLN A 534 29.18 28.06 -24.96
C GLN A 534 29.29 29.17 -23.88
N ARG A 535 28.35 30.10 -23.75
CA ARG A 535 28.46 31.29 -22.90
C ARG A 535 27.26 31.41 -21.97
N GLN A 536 27.30 30.68 -20.85
CA GLN A 536 26.31 30.85 -19.77
C GLN A 536 26.62 32.04 -18.89
N PHE A 537 27.87 32.49 -18.82
CA PHE A 537 28.27 33.64 -18.02
C PHE A 537 29.03 34.64 -18.88
N GLU A 538 28.79 35.93 -18.64
CA GLU A 538 29.58 37.04 -19.12
C GLU A 538 30.11 37.83 -17.92
N TRP A 539 31.35 38.31 -18.01
CA TRP A 539 31.98 39.08 -16.95
C TRP A 539 32.61 40.35 -17.50
N ALA A 540 32.46 41.43 -16.76
CA ALA A 540 33.05 42.72 -17.05
C ALA A 540 33.71 43.30 -15.80
N ILE A 541 34.81 44.00 -16.00
CA ILE A 541 35.43 44.84 -14.98
C ILE A 541 34.93 46.26 -15.20
N LEU A 542 34.41 46.87 -14.14
CA LEU A 542 33.83 48.21 -14.14
C LEU A 542 34.70 49.16 -13.31
N ALA A 543 35.03 50.33 -13.88
CA ALA A 543 35.60 51.45 -13.14
C ALA A 543 34.48 52.35 -12.62
N ASN A 544 34.69 52.91 -11.43
CA ASN A 544 33.78 53.88 -10.79
C ASN A 544 32.34 53.37 -10.63
N ALA A 545 32.19 52.07 -10.31
CA ALA A 545 30.90 51.44 -10.10
C ALA A 545 30.34 51.71 -8.71
N THR A 546 29.04 51.97 -8.60
CA THR A 546 28.31 51.86 -7.33
C THR A 546 27.79 50.44 -7.16
N LEU A 547 28.13 49.78 -6.04
CA LEU A 547 27.62 48.45 -5.74
C LEU A 547 26.12 48.49 -5.44
N PRO A 548 25.32 47.53 -5.92
CA PRO A 548 23.98 47.34 -5.41
C PRO A 548 24.02 47.05 -3.90
N ASN A 549 22.96 47.43 -3.19
CA ASN A 549 22.73 46.99 -1.82
C ASN A 549 22.87 45.45 -1.76
N SER A 550 23.56 44.93 -0.73
CA SER A 550 23.79 43.49 -0.51
C SER A 550 22.51 42.63 -0.47
N SER A 551 21.34 43.24 -0.37
CA SER A 551 20.02 42.59 -0.43
C SER A 551 19.38 42.51 -1.83
N LEU A 552 19.95 43.16 -2.86
CA LEU A 552 19.47 43.13 -4.24
C LEU A 552 20.31 42.17 -5.09
N ILE A 553 19.77 40.98 -5.34
CA ILE A 553 20.40 39.89 -6.11
C ILE A 553 20.03 39.96 -7.62
N SER A 554 19.29 41.00 -8.02
CA SER A 554 18.83 41.26 -9.39
C SER A 554 19.12 42.72 -9.73
N GLN A 555 19.83 42.93 -10.84
CA GLN A 555 20.05 44.25 -11.44
C GLN A 555 19.64 44.19 -12.91
N ASN A 556 18.77 45.13 -13.32
CA ASN A 556 18.03 45.08 -14.59
C ASN A 556 18.75 45.79 -15.76
N SER A 557 19.94 46.37 -15.60
CA SER A 557 20.53 47.24 -16.62
C SER A 557 22.05 47.07 -16.79
N ASP A 558 22.50 47.17 -18.04
CA ASP A 558 23.92 47.17 -18.44
C ASP A 558 24.64 48.49 -18.09
N TYR A 559 23.91 49.50 -17.63
CA TYR A 559 24.39 50.87 -17.40
C TYR A 559 24.38 51.32 -15.93
N ASP A 560 23.96 50.47 -14.99
CA ASP A 560 23.70 50.85 -13.59
C ASP A 560 24.91 50.79 -12.64
N GLY A 561 26.15 50.86 -13.16
CA GLY A 561 27.34 50.74 -12.31
C GLY A 561 28.68 51.06 -12.96
N GLY A 562 28.80 52.11 -13.78
CA GLY A 562 30.11 52.58 -14.27
C GLY A 562 30.55 52.03 -15.64
N SER A 563 31.72 52.46 -16.10
CA SER A 563 32.23 52.15 -17.45
C SER A 563 32.95 50.81 -17.48
N VAL A 564 32.69 49.99 -18.51
CA VAL A 564 33.43 48.75 -18.77
C VAL A 564 34.87 49.09 -19.14
N VAL A 565 35.81 48.64 -18.29
CA VAL A 565 37.26 48.81 -18.48
C VAL A 565 37.84 47.63 -19.26
N SER A 566 37.38 46.42 -18.95
CA SER A 566 37.89 45.19 -19.53
C SER A 566 36.81 44.11 -19.50
N LEU A 567 36.69 43.34 -20.59
CA LEU A 567 35.81 42.17 -20.65
C LEU A 567 36.61 40.93 -20.24
N GLY A 568 36.07 40.17 -19.29
CA GLY A 568 36.62 38.88 -18.91
C GLY A 568 36.35 37.84 -19.98
N THR A 569 37.34 37.01 -20.28
CA THR A 569 37.12 35.82 -21.11
C THR A 569 36.67 34.67 -20.23
N VAL A 570 35.60 33.97 -20.64
CA VAL A 570 35.02 32.85 -19.91
C VAL A 570 35.28 31.56 -20.68
N GLN A 571 35.94 30.60 -20.05
CA GLN A 571 36.22 29.29 -20.62
C GLN A 571 35.56 28.21 -19.77
N TYR A 572 34.78 27.33 -20.40
CA TYR A 572 34.32 26.11 -19.74
C TYR A 572 35.50 25.18 -19.46
N VAL A 573 35.58 24.65 -18.24
CA VAL A 573 36.65 23.74 -17.83
C VAL A 573 36.12 22.31 -17.76
N ARG A 574 35.33 21.98 -16.73
CA ARG A 574 34.68 20.68 -16.52
C ARG A 574 33.65 20.76 -15.38
N ASN A 575 32.71 19.83 -15.32
CA ASN A 575 31.77 19.67 -14.21
C ASN A 575 31.03 20.96 -13.85
N GLY A 576 30.50 21.66 -14.86
CA GLY A 576 29.81 22.95 -14.70
C GLY A 576 30.71 24.09 -14.19
N GLY A 577 32.03 23.88 -14.17
CA GLY A 577 33.01 24.87 -13.76
C GLY A 577 33.48 25.71 -14.94
N TYR A 578 33.55 27.02 -14.74
CA TYR A 578 34.04 28.00 -15.69
C TYR A 578 35.25 28.72 -15.09
N GLN A 579 36.27 28.97 -15.91
CA GLN A 579 37.38 29.85 -15.55
C GLN A 579 37.18 31.19 -16.23
N VAL A 580 37.30 32.25 -15.44
CA VAL A 580 37.24 33.63 -15.94
C VAL A 580 38.63 34.21 -15.86
N ASN A 581 39.13 34.73 -16.98
CA ASN A 581 40.43 35.38 -17.08
C ASN A 581 40.23 36.85 -17.47
N TYR A 582 40.90 37.76 -16.77
CA TYR A 582 40.89 39.18 -17.09
C TYR A 582 42.28 39.79 -16.86
N THR A 583 42.58 40.89 -17.55
CA THR A 583 43.83 41.63 -17.39
C THR A 583 43.49 43.09 -17.17
N LEU A 584 44.10 43.70 -16.16
CA LEU A 584 43.97 45.12 -15.82
C LEU A 584 45.30 45.79 -16.16
N THR A 585 45.26 46.95 -16.80
CA THR A 585 46.48 47.70 -17.18
C THR A 585 46.92 48.68 -16.11
N ASP A 586 45.98 49.17 -15.29
CA ASP A 586 46.21 50.24 -14.33
C ASP A 586 45.93 49.80 -12.89
N SER A 587 46.71 50.33 -11.96
CA SER A 587 46.65 50.01 -10.53
C SER A 587 45.56 50.85 -9.83
N GLU A 588 44.33 50.36 -9.83
CA GLU A 588 43.17 51.02 -9.21
C GLU A 588 42.22 50.02 -8.52
N ASN A 589 41.19 50.55 -7.86
CA ASN A 589 40.07 49.75 -7.34
C ASN A 589 39.02 49.57 -8.43
N TYR A 590 38.74 48.31 -8.78
CA TYR A 590 37.73 47.97 -9.77
C TYR A 590 36.63 47.09 -9.16
N HIS A 591 35.46 47.12 -9.81
CA HIS A 591 34.36 46.24 -9.46
C HIS A 591 34.20 45.15 -10.53
N LEU A 592 34.12 43.90 -10.08
CA LEU A 592 33.88 42.76 -10.94
C LEU A 592 32.37 42.50 -11.03
N ARG A 593 31.83 42.46 -12.25
CA ARG A 593 30.42 42.16 -12.51
C ARG A 593 30.31 40.90 -13.37
N GLY A 594 29.38 40.02 -13.00
CA GLY A 594 29.02 38.84 -13.77
C GLY A 594 27.52 38.76 -14.00
N ARG A 595 27.09 38.33 -15.18
CA ARG A 595 25.70 38.03 -15.50
C ARG A 595 25.58 36.70 -16.24
N ILE A 596 24.38 36.12 -16.23
CA ILE A 596 24.04 35.02 -17.14
C ILE A 596 23.47 35.61 -18.43
N LEU A 597 23.92 35.10 -19.57
CA LEU A 597 23.33 35.43 -20.86
C LEU A 597 22.05 34.61 -21.04
N SER A 598 20.93 35.29 -21.33
CA SER A 598 19.64 34.67 -21.64
C SER A 598 19.62 34.07 -23.03
#